data_AF-A0A935DQ95-F1
#
_entry.id   AF-A0A935DQ95-F1
#
_cell.length_a   1.000
_cell.length_b   1.000
_cell.length_c   1.000
_cell.angle_alpha   90.00
_cell.angle_beta   90.00
_cell.angle_gamma   90.00
#
_symmetry.space_group_name_H-M   'P 1'
#
loop_
_entity.id
_entity.type
_entity.pdbx_description
1 polymer ?
#
loop_
_entity_poly.entity_id
_entity_poly.type
_entity_poly.pdbx_seq_one_letter_code
_entity_poly.pdbx_strand_id
1 'polypeptide(L)'
;MSQPDAYPPPQGHRPYFFDDPAIDQLHTALLAVTQELSVARERIDTLERLLEQSGHLQRAAIDAYRPDAVADAARTVQRETLVARVLKPFVDYRTSLFNRKRGTS
;
A
#
# COMPACT_ATOMS: atom_id res chain seq x y z
N MET A 1 26.08 45.15 12.45
CA MET A 1 25.14 44.05 12.76
C MET A 1 25.49 42.89 11.82
N SER A 2 26.26 41.93 12.32
CA SER A 2 26.63 40.74 11.55
C SER A 2 25.47 39.74 11.60
N GLN A 3 25.05 39.28 10.43
CA GLN A 3 24.03 38.26 10.22
C GLN A 3 24.50 36.94 10.86
N PRO A 4 23.66 36.20 11.60
CA PRO A 4 24.10 34.94 12.17
C PRO A 4 24.26 33.89 11.07
N ASP A 5 25.34 33.13 11.18
CA ASP A 5 25.72 32.05 10.26
C ASP A 5 24.55 31.11 10.00
N ALA A 6 24.28 30.85 8.72
CA ALA A 6 23.26 29.89 8.30
C ALA A 6 23.58 28.52 8.91
N TYR A 7 22.61 27.92 9.61
CA TYR A 7 22.77 26.59 10.18
C TYR A 7 23.04 25.59 9.04
N PRO A 8 24.07 24.73 9.14
CA PRO A 8 24.31 23.72 8.12
C PRO A 8 23.08 22.80 8.04
N PRO A 9 22.66 22.38 6.82
CA PRO A 9 21.53 21.48 6.70
C PRO A 9 21.82 20.20 7.50
N PRO A 10 20.83 19.65 8.22
CA PRO A 10 21.03 18.43 8.99
C PRO A 10 21.48 17.31 8.06
N GLN A 11 22.74 16.90 8.20
CA GLN A 11 23.32 15.72 7.54
C GLN A 11 22.85 14.47 8.30
N GLY A 12 21.54 14.26 8.35
CA GLY A 12 20.96 13.04 8.90
C GLY A 12 21.22 11.90 7.92
N HIS A 13 22.29 11.13 8.12
CA HIS A 13 22.31 9.77 7.59
C HIS A 13 21.04 9.09 8.09
N ARG A 14 20.17 8.63 7.18
CA ARG A 14 19.01 7.82 7.57
C ARG A 14 19.56 6.63 8.37
N PRO A 15 19.12 6.41 9.62
CA PRO A 15 19.58 5.26 10.38
C PRO A 15 19.21 4.00 9.61
N TYR A 16 20.21 3.16 9.35
CA TYR A 16 20.01 1.79 8.88
C TYR A 16 19.86 0.92 10.12
N PHE A 17 18.76 0.19 10.23
CA PHE A 17 18.48 -0.65 11.38
C PHE A 17 18.87 -2.11 11.14
N PHE A 18 19.00 -2.53 9.87
CA PHE A 18 19.34 -3.89 9.48
C PHE A 18 20.59 -3.95 8.60
N ASP A 19 21.23 -5.12 8.56
CA ASP A 19 22.44 -5.36 7.76
C ASP A 19 22.19 -5.25 6.25
N ASP A 20 21.00 -5.62 5.80
CA ASP A 20 20.57 -5.47 4.41
C ASP A 20 19.70 -4.20 4.27
N PRO A 21 20.18 -3.16 3.57
CA PRO A 21 19.42 -1.93 3.32
C PRO A 21 18.07 -2.16 2.62
N ALA A 22 17.89 -3.27 1.91
CA ALA A 22 16.61 -3.63 1.31
C ALA A 22 15.54 -3.90 2.37
N ILE A 23 15.92 -4.39 3.56
CA ILE A 23 15.00 -4.65 4.67
C ILE A 23 14.49 -3.31 5.25
N ASP A 24 15.37 -2.32 5.43
CA ASP A 24 14.97 -0.97 5.87
C ASP A 24 14.02 -0.29 4.87
N GLN A 25 14.29 -0.45 3.58
CA GLN A 25 13.40 0.05 2.51
C GLN A 25 12.03 -0.63 2.54
N LEU A 26 11.99 -1.95 2.74
CA LEU A 26 10.76 -2.71 2.87
C LEU A 26 9.95 -2.25 4.10
N HIS A 27 10.60 -2.06 5.26
CA HIS A 27 9.95 -1.55 6.45
C HIS A 27 9.40 -0.14 6.24
N THR A 28 10.15 0.74 5.57
CA THR A 28 9.68 2.08 5.23
C THR A 28 8.41 2.03 4.37
N ALA A 29 8.41 1.18 3.34
CA ALA A 29 7.23 0.99 2.49
C ALA A 29 6.04 0.40 3.27
N LEU A 30 6.28 -0.57 4.16
CA LEU A 30 5.26 -1.18 5.00
C LEU A 30 4.62 -0.17 5.97
N LEU A 31 5.44 0.67 6.60
CA LEU A 31 4.95 1.73 7.49
C LEU A 31 4.10 2.75 6.73
N ALA A 32 4.54 3.15 5.52
CA ALA A 32 3.77 4.04 4.67
C ALA A 32 2.40 3.44 4.31
N VAL A 33 2.36 2.16 3.88
CA VAL A 33 1.10 1.47 3.55
C VAL A 33 0.20 1.32 4.78
N THR A 34 0.78 1.08 5.96
CA THR A 34 0.04 0.97 7.22
C THR A 34 -0.62 2.30 7.59
N GLN A 35 0.11 3.41 7.43
CA GLN A 35 -0.43 4.75 7.65
C GLN A 35 -1.59 5.06 6.69
N GLU A 36 -1.41 4.79 5.40
CA GLU A 36 -2.47 4.99 4.39
C GLU A 36 -3.69 4.10 4.67
N LEU A 37 -3.49 2.86 5.13
CA LEU A 37 -4.58 1.97 5.52
C LEU A 37 -5.35 2.50 6.74
N SER A 38 -4.66 3.09 7.72
CA SER A 38 -5.31 3.73 8.88
C SER A 38 -6.21 4.87 8.43
N VAL A 39 -5.68 5.78 7.61
CA VAL A 39 -6.44 6.93 7.06
C VAL A 39 -7.62 6.44 6.22
N ALA A 40 -7.44 5.41 5.40
CA ALA A 40 -8.53 4.84 4.62
C ALA A 40 -9.64 4.26 5.51
N ARG A 41 -9.29 3.56 6.60
CA ARG A 41 -10.28 3.02 7.56
C ARG A 41 -11.04 4.11 8.29
N GLU A 42 -10.37 5.17 8.71
CA GLU A 42 -11.02 6.33 9.34
C GLU A 42 -11.99 7.03 8.38
N ARG A 43 -11.61 7.16 7.10
CA ARG A 43 -12.50 7.69 6.07
C ARG A 43 -13.71 6.80 5.84
N ILE A 44 -13.55 5.47 5.84
CA ILE A 44 -14.65 4.52 5.73
C ILE A 44 -15.62 4.66 6.92
N ASP A 45 -15.12 4.63 8.17
CA ASP A 45 -15.96 4.83 9.36
C ASP A 45 -16.72 6.17 9.31
N THR A 46 -16.06 7.24 8.85
CA THR A 46 -16.69 8.55 8.68
C THR A 46 -17.84 8.48 7.66
N LEU A 47 -17.63 7.84 6.50
CA LEU A 47 -18.67 7.67 5.48
C LEU A 47 -19.86 6.86 6.01
N GLU A 48 -19.58 5.77 6.73
CA GLU A 48 -20.63 4.93 7.33
C GLU A 48 -21.48 5.70 8.35
N ARG A 49 -20.85 6.53 9.20
CA ARG A 49 -21.56 7.38 10.16
C ARG A 49 -22.41 8.44 9.48
N LEU A 50 -21.89 9.12 8.45
CA LEU A 50 -22.62 10.15 7.73
C LEU A 50 -23.82 9.56 6.97
N LEU A 51 -23.68 8.37 6.39
CA LEU A 51 -24.78 7.66 5.71
C LEU A 51 -25.86 7.19 6.69
N GLU A 52 -25.47 6.79 7.91
CA GLU A 52 -26.42 6.45 8.98
C GLU A 52 -27.15 7.68 9.53
N GLN A 53 -26.42 8.77 9.79
CA GLN A 53 -27.02 10.03 10.25
C GLN A 53 -27.99 10.63 9.23
N SER A 54 -27.74 10.45 7.93
CA SER A 54 -28.64 10.88 6.87
C SER A 54 -29.84 9.94 6.65
N GLY A 55 -29.88 8.78 7.33
CA GLY A 55 -30.97 7.81 7.22
C GLY A 55 -30.94 6.95 5.94
N HIS A 56 -29.86 7.01 5.16
CA HIS A 56 -29.73 6.25 3.90
C HIS A 56 -29.23 4.82 4.10
N LEU A 57 -28.54 4.53 5.21
CA LEU A 57 -27.95 3.22 5.49
C LEU A 57 -27.89 2.96 6.99
N GLN A 58 -28.30 1.78 7.47
CA GLN A 58 -27.94 1.36 8.82
C GLN A 58 -26.59 0.67 8.80
N ARG A 59 -25.66 1.00 9.71
CA ARG A 59 -24.33 0.38 9.71
C ARG A 59 -24.37 -1.14 9.85
N ALA A 60 -25.31 -1.66 10.63
CA ALA A 60 -25.53 -3.10 10.76
C ALA A 60 -25.84 -3.81 9.42
N ALA A 61 -26.36 -3.10 8.42
CA ALA A 61 -26.59 -3.66 7.09
C ALA A 61 -25.29 -3.95 6.34
N ILE A 62 -24.20 -3.23 6.64
CA ILE A 62 -22.87 -3.48 6.06
C ILE A 62 -22.33 -4.83 6.56
N ASP A 63 -22.42 -5.09 7.87
CA ASP A 63 -21.97 -6.35 8.48
C ASP A 63 -22.84 -7.55 8.01
N ALA A 64 -24.13 -7.31 7.82
CA ALA A 64 -25.07 -8.30 7.31
C ALA A 64 -24.98 -8.50 5.79
N TYR A 65 -24.29 -7.62 5.05
CA TYR A 65 -24.26 -7.65 3.60
C TYR A 65 -23.73 -8.98 3.08
N ARG A 66 -24.45 -9.56 2.12
CA ARG A 66 -24.04 -10.72 1.36
C ARG A 66 -23.96 -10.31 -0.10
N PRO A 67 -22.76 -10.30 -0.71
CA PRO A 67 -22.63 -9.99 -2.12
C PRO A 67 -23.40 -11.01 -2.96
N ASP A 68 -24.02 -10.54 -4.03
CA ASP A 68 -24.54 -11.42 -5.07
C ASP A 68 -23.42 -11.87 -6.00
N ALA A 69 -23.75 -12.75 -6.96
CA ALA A 69 -22.79 -13.28 -7.91
C ALA A 69 -22.12 -12.17 -8.76
N VAL A 70 -22.81 -11.05 -9.02
CA VAL A 70 -22.28 -9.95 -9.82
C VAL A 70 -21.24 -9.16 -9.01
N ALA A 71 -21.57 -8.82 -7.76
CA ALA A 71 -20.66 -8.14 -6.84
C ALA A 71 -19.40 -8.99 -6.55
N ASP A 72 -19.57 -10.31 -6.38
CA ASP A 72 -18.45 -11.22 -6.14
C ASP A 72 -17.54 -11.38 -7.35
N ALA A 73 -18.10 -11.48 -8.56
CA ALA A 73 -17.33 -11.50 -9.79
C ALA A 73 -16.51 -10.20 -9.96
N ALA A 74 -17.13 -9.04 -9.73
CA ALA A 74 -16.45 -7.75 -9.79
C ALA A 74 -15.28 -7.66 -8.77
N ARG A 75 -15.51 -8.12 -7.53
CA ARG A 75 -14.46 -8.18 -6.50
C ARG A 75 -13.32 -9.12 -6.88
N THR A 76 -13.62 -10.23 -7.54
CA THR A 76 -12.61 -11.18 -8.00
C THR A 76 -11.71 -10.57 -9.07
N VAL A 77 -12.29 -9.91 -10.07
CA VAL A 77 -11.53 -9.19 -11.11
C VAL A 77 -10.62 -8.12 -10.49
N GLN A 78 -11.14 -7.35 -9.54
CA GLN A 78 -10.36 -6.33 -8.83
C GLN A 78 -9.18 -6.95 -8.06
N ARG A 79 -9.42 -8.06 -7.36
CA ARG A 79 -8.40 -8.79 -6.59
C ARG A 79 -7.31 -9.35 -7.52
N GLU A 80 -7.70 -9.99 -8.61
CA GLU A 80 -6.76 -10.53 -9.60
C GLU A 80 -5.91 -9.43 -10.23
N THR A 81 -6.53 -8.29 -10.57
CA THR A 81 -5.84 -7.11 -11.09
C THR A 81 -4.80 -6.58 -10.10
N LEU A 82 -5.17 -6.50 -8.81
CA LEU A 82 -4.27 -6.07 -7.75
C LEU A 82 -3.08 -7.05 -7.60
N VAL A 83 -3.37 -8.34 -7.51
CA VAL A 83 -2.35 -9.39 -7.38
C VAL A 83 -1.39 -9.37 -8.56
N ALA A 84 -1.90 -9.28 -9.79
CA ALA A 84 -1.08 -9.20 -10.99
C ALA A 84 -0.14 -7.98 -10.95
N ARG A 85 -0.64 -6.82 -10.50
CA ARG A 85 0.14 -5.59 -10.39
C ARG A 85 1.25 -5.70 -9.33
N VAL A 86 0.91 -6.21 -8.15
CA VAL A 86 1.85 -6.36 -7.02
C VAL A 86 2.94 -7.38 -7.36
N LEU A 87 2.58 -8.48 -8.04
CA LEU A 87 3.53 -9.54 -8.37
C LEU A 87 4.34 -9.29 -9.64
N LYS A 88 3.97 -8.30 -10.45
CA LYS A 88 4.64 -8.01 -11.74
C LYS A 88 6.17 -7.89 -11.62
N PRO A 89 6.75 -7.18 -10.65
CA PRO A 89 8.21 -7.09 -10.53
C PRO A 89 8.90 -8.45 -10.29
N PHE A 90 8.27 -9.34 -9.52
CA PHE A 90 8.80 -10.68 -9.26
C PHE A 90 8.72 -11.58 -10.50
N VAL A 91 7.61 -11.49 -11.24
CA VAL A 91 7.44 -12.23 -12.50
C VAL A 91 8.47 -11.77 -13.53
N ASP A 92 8.70 -10.46 -13.64
CA ASP A 92 9.68 -9.88 -14.55
C ASP A 92 11.10 -10.29 -14.17
N TYR A 93 11.43 -10.21 -12.88
CA TYR A 93 12.72 -10.65 -12.36
C TYR A 93 12.97 -12.12 -12.68
N ARG A 94 12.02 -13.01 -12.38
CA ARG A 94 12.10 -14.43 -12.72
C ARG A 94 12.31 -14.64 -14.22
N THR A 95 11.55 -13.94 -15.06
CA THR A 95 11.65 -14.04 -16.53
C THR A 95 13.03 -13.60 -17.02
N SER A 96 13.59 -12.54 -16.44
CA SER A 96 14.95 -12.06 -16.77
C SER A 96 16.03 -13.11 -16.47
N LEU A 97 15.90 -13.85 -15.36
CA LEU A 97 16.82 -14.92 -14.99
C LEU A 97 16.78 -16.08 -15.99
N PHE A 98 15.58 -16.45 -16.45
CA PHE A 98 15.40 -17.48 -17.48
C PHE A 98 16.04 -17.08 -18.81
N ASN A 99 15.86 -15.83 -19.25
CA ASN A 99 16.42 -15.35 -20.50
C ASN A 99 17.96 -15.29 -20.46
N ARG A 100 18.54 -14.90 -19.32
CA ARG A 100 20.01 -14.85 -19.14
C ARG A 100 20.65 -16.23 -19.26
N LYS A 101 20.02 -17.28 -18.71
CA LYS A 101 20.51 -18.68 -18.79
C LYS A 101 20.47 -19.26 -20.21
N ARG A 102 19.60 -18.77 -21.09
CA ARG A 102 19.51 -19.26 -22.49
C ARG A 102 20.45 -18.54 -23.46
N GLY A 103 20.88 -17.32 -23.14
CA GLY A 103 21.78 -16.53 -23.99
C GLY A 103 23.28 -16.78 -23.74
N THR A 104 23.64 -17.76 -22.91
CA THR A 104 25.04 -18.09 -22.55
C THR A 104 25.52 -19.41 -23.17
N SER A 105 24.89 -19.88 -24.24
CA SER A 105 25.32 -21.05 -25.03
C SER A 105 25.66 -20.66 -26.46
#